data_AF-A0AB38ZBP9-F1
#
_entry.id   AF-A0AB38ZBP9-F1
#
_cell.length_a   1.000
_cell.length_b   1.000
_cell.length_c   1.000
_cell.angle_alpha   90.00
_cell.angle_beta   90.00
_cell.angle_gamma   90.00
#
_symmetry.space_group_name_H-M   'P 1'
#
loop_
_entity.id
_entity.type
_entity.pdbx_description
1 polymer ?
#
loop_
_entity_poly.entity_id
_entity_poly.type
_entity_poly.pdbx_seq_one_letter_code
_entity_poly.pdbx_strand_id
1 'polypeptide(L)'
;MIPALRIVNILLGLLALSGLLITGSGCSGSEEKIDDTPYVVDYTKIFRSYTFSSIDADGLPADECSVFTTDTPIIYFTWQPRSLDVCCAATLVIWYFEGEEIQHLSLMDSSTCVHTASLEKPEGGFEAGNYQVALYIGISEYLRLDFMVK
;
A
#
# COMPACT_ATOMS: atom_id res chain seq x y z
N MET A 1 -17.67 54.65 20.33
CA MET A 1 -18.99 55.33 20.46
C MET A 1 -20.03 54.42 19.81
N ILE A 2 -21.01 53.95 20.59
CA ILE A 2 -22.22 53.26 20.11
C ILE A 2 -23.37 54.28 20.21
N PRO A 3 -24.30 54.30 19.25
CA PRO A 3 -25.66 53.77 19.47
C PRO A 3 -26.11 52.92 18.26
N ALA A 4 -26.69 51.71 18.33
CA ALA A 4 -27.83 51.17 19.07
C ALA A 4 -29.17 51.90 18.81
N LEU A 5 -30.06 51.29 17.99
CA LEU A 5 -31.54 51.18 18.08
C LEU A 5 -32.11 50.80 16.69
N ARG A 6 -33.19 50.02 16.45
CA ARG A 6 -33.99 49.03 17.18
C ARG A 6 -35.08 48.50 16.19
N ILE A 7 -35.26 47.16 16.12
CA ILE A 7 -36.52 46.35 16.13
C ILE A 7 -37.58 46.45 14.99
N VAL A 8 -38.16 45.26 14.71
CA VAL A 8 -39.56 44.89 14.28
C VAL A 8 -39.64 44.47 12.80
N ASN A 9 -39.63 43.18 12.39
CA ASN A 9 -40.54 42.03 12.58
C ASN A 9 -41.95 42.20 11.94
N ILE A 10 -42.23 41.52 10.81
CA ILE A 10 -43.55 41.04 10.28
C ILE A 10 -43.21 40.09 9.10
N LEU A 11 -43.25 38.76 9.28
CA LEU A 11 -44.35 37.83 9.03
C LEU A 11 -44.84 37.68 7.56
N LEU A 12 -44.72 36.43 7.09
CA LEU A 12 -45.66 35.66 6.27
C LEU A 12 -45.83 35.93 4.76
N GLY A 13 -45.62 34.88 3.96
CA GLY A 13 -46.04 34.84 2.55
C GLY A 13 -45.56 33.58 1.82
N LEU A 14 -46.27 32.47 2.02
CA LEU A 14 -46.13 31.18 1.34
C LEU A 14 -46.76 31.23 -0.07
N LEU A 15 -46.30 30.32 -0.97
CA LEU A 15 -46.90 29.87 -2.26
C LEU A 15 -46.66 30.80 -3.47
N ALA A 16 -46.38 30.37 -4.71
CA ALA A 16 -46.43 29.09 -5.41
C ALA A 16 -45.61 29.24 -6.73
N LEU A 17 -44.79 28.26 -7.10
CA LEU A 17 -45.00 27.38 -8.26
C LEU A 17 -44.81 28.01 -9.67
N SER A 18 -43.62 27.82 -10.23
CA SER A 18 -43.38 27.52 -11.67
C SER A 18 -41.87 27.21 -11.78
N GLY A 19 -41.45 25.99 -12.07
CA GLY A 19 -41.63 25.35 -13.35
C GLY A 19 -40.41 25.65 -14.23
N LEU A 20 -39.26 25.05 -13.93
CA LEU A 20 -38.18 24.91 -14.91
C LEU A 20 -37.60 23.51 -14.82
N LEU A 21 -38.01 22.70 -15.80
CA LEU A 21 -37.45 21.41 -16.15
C LEU A 21 -35.97 21.61 -16.48
N ILE A 22 -35.08 21.10 -15.64
CA ILE A 22 -33.73 20.75 -16.08
C ILE A 22 -33.71 19.22 -16.11
N THR A 23 -33.94 18.67 -17.29
CA THR A 23 -33.55 17.30 -17.62
C THR A 23 -32.02 17.28 -17.68
N GLY A 24 -31.39 17.21 -16.51
CA GLY A 24 -30.02 16.78 -16.38
C GLY A 24 -30.01 15.27 -16.50
N SER A 25 -29.41 14.76 -17.57
CA SER A 25 -29.17 13.35 -17.83
C SER A 25 -28.55 12.71 -16.59
N GLY A 26 -29.37 11.97 -15.83
CA GLY A 26 -28.92 11.22 -14.67
C GLY A 26 -28.02 10.07 -15.11
N CYS A 27 -26.71 10.29 -15.06
CA CYS A 27 -25.82 9.20 -14.67
C CYS A 27 -26.11 8.97 -13.18
N SER A 28 -26.88 7.94 -12.89
CA SER A 28 -26.99 7.35 -11.55
C SER A 28 -25.61 6.84 -11.15
N GLY A 29 -24.73 7.74 -10.73
CA GLY A 29 -23.60 7.38 -9.90
C GLY A 29 -24.17 6.89 -8.59
N SER A 30 -24.23 5.58 -8.42
CA SER A 30 -24.23 5.01 -7.09
C SER A 30 -23.05 5.65 -6.38
N GLU A 31 -23.30 6.46 -5.35
CA GLU A 31 -22.27 6.85 -4.40
C GLU A 31 -21.68 5.55 -3.87
N GLU A 32 -20.54 5.15 -4.42
CA GLU A 32 -19.73 4.08 -3.86
C GLU A 32 -19.35 4.58 -2.49
N LYS A 33 -20.01 3.99 -1.49
CA LYS A 33 -19.83 4.33 -0.09
C LYS A 33 -18.35 4.10 0.20
N ILE A 34 -17.57 5.18 0.28
CA ILE A 34 -16.16 5.09 0.62
C ILE A 34 -16.13 4.39 1.98
N ASP A 35 -15.52 3.21 1.98
CA ASP A 35 -15.39 2.40 3.18
C ASP A 35 -14.31 3.08 4.05
N ASP A 36 -14.78 3.93 4.96
CA ASP A 36 -13.93 4.65 5.91
C ASP A 36 -13.42 3.74 7.04
N THR A 37 -13.59 2.42 6.94
CA THR A 37 -12.94 1.53 7.90
C THR A 37 -11.42 1.66 7.76
N PRO A 38 -10.70 1.92 8.87
CA PRO A 38 -9.25 1.97 8.81
C PRO A 38 -8.76 0.62 8.30
N TYR A 39 -8.03 0.65 7.18
CA TYR A 39 -7.45 -0.55 6.59
C TYR A 39 -6.51 -1.19 7.62
N VAL A 40 -6.93 -2.32 8.18
CA VAL A 40 -6.11 -3.08 9.12
C VAL A 40 -5.29 -4.06 8.30
N VAL A 41 -3.97 -3.89 8.34
CA VAL A 41 -3.03 -4.84 7.76
C VAL A 41 -3.22 -6.20 8.41
N ASP A 42 -3.70 -7.18 7.64
CA ASP A 42 -3.98 -8.53 8.12
C ASP A 42 -2.74 -9.43 8.00
N TYR A 43 -1.84 -9.28 8.97
CA TYR A 43 -0.64 -10.12 9.09
C TYR A 43 -0.94 -11.61 9.29
N THR A 44 -2.19 -11.99 9.58
CA THR A 44 -2.54 -13.41 9.79
C THR A 44 -2.50 -14.22 8.49
N LYS A 45 -2.49 -13.57 7.32
CA LYS A 45 -2.46 -14.24 6.02
C LYS A 45 -1.06 -14.57 5.50
N ILE A 46 -0.01 -14.05 6.13
CA ILE A 46 1.38 -14.38 5.81
C ILE A 46 1.94 -15.28 6.93
N PHE A 47 2.50 -16.44 6.56
CA PHE A 47 3.10 -17.39 7.49
C PHE A 47 4.46 -16.89 7.97
N ARG A 48 5.29 -16.49 7.01
CA ARG A 48 6.67 -16.08 7.21
C ARG A 48 7.06 -15.08 6.13
N SER A 49 7.80 -14.05 6.52
CA SER A 49 8.38 -13.08 5.61
C SER A 49 9.62 -12.47 6.21
N TYR A 50 10.69 -12.34 5.43
CA TYR A 50 11.95 -11.77 5.89
C TYR A 50 12.84 -11.39 4.70
N THR A 51 13.84 -10.55 4.97
CA THR A 51 14.89 -10.20 4.02
C THR A 51 16.16 -11.02 4.28
N PHE A 52 16.98 -11.23 3.24
CA PHE A 52 18.24 -12.00 3.31
C PHE A 52 19.16 -11.61 2.14
N SER A 53 20.44 -12.00 2.18
CA SER A 53 21.43 -11.62 1.15
C SER A 53 22.13 -12.80 0.47
N SER A 54 21.88 -14.03 0.93
CA SER A 54 22.54 -15.22 0.40
C SER A 54 21.57 -16.40 0.28
N ILE A 55 21.77 -17.16 -0.79
CA ILE A 55 21.13 -18.45 -1.03
C ILE A 55 22.18 -19.52 -0.78
N ASP A 56 21.83 -20.55 -0.02
CA ASP A 56 22.72 -21.66 0.28
C ASP A 56 22.88 -22.63 -0.91
N ALA A 57 23.69 -23.68 -0.72
CA ALA A 57 23.97 -24.66 -1.76
C ALA A 57 22.73 -25.46 -2.21
N ASP A 58 21.68 -25.50 -1.39
CA ASP A 58 20.43 -26.21 -1.65
C ASP A 58 19.39 -25.31 -2.32
N GLY A 59 19.74 -24.04 -2.58
CA GLY A 59 18.83 -23.07 -3.20
C GLY A 59 17.88 -22.41 -2.20
N LEU A 60 18.15 -22.51 -0.90
CA LEU A 60 17.30 -21.94 0.16
C LEU A 60 17.90 -20.63 0.70
N PRO A 61 17.07 -19.72 1.25
CA PRO A 61 17.57 -18.54 1.96
C PRO A 61 18.45 -18.97 3.14
N ALA A 62 19.72 -18.54 3.17
CA ALA A 62 20.66 -19.00 4.19
C ALA A 62 20.28 -18.49 5.59
N ASP A 63 20.21 -17.17 5.78
CA ASP A 63 19.86 -16.54 7.06
C ASP A 63 19.07 -15.24 6.85
N GLU A 64 18.12 -14.99 7.76
CA GLU A 64 17.38 -13.73 7.83
C GLU A 64 18.30 -12.57 8.26
N CYS A 65 18.21 -11.45 7.55
CA CYS A 65 19.02 -10.26 7.77
C CYS A 65 18.14 -9.01 7.62
N SER A 66 18.27 -8.06 8.55
CA SER A 66 17.66 -6.73 8.46
C SER A 66 18.70 -5.59 8.37
N VAL A 67 19.98 -5.95 8.32
CA VAL A 67 21.08 -4.99 8.13
C VAL A 67 22.00 -5.51 7.03
N PHE A 68 22.23 -4.67 6.03
CA PHE A 68 23.05 -4.95 4.85
C PHE A 68 24.15 -3.92 4.72
N THR A 69 25.16 -4.23 3.91
CA THR A 69 26.22 -3.27 3.57
C THR A 69 25.91 -2.59 2.24
N THR A 70 26.46 -1.39 2.02
CA THR A 70 26.37 -0.67 0.73
C THR A 70 26.84 -1.51 -0.47
N ASP A 71 27.70 -2.50 -0.24
CA ASP A 71 28.26 -3.40 -1.25
C ASP A 71 27.51 -4.72 -1.43
N THR A 72 26.48 -4.98 -0.64
CA THR A 72 25.66 -6.21 -0.73
C THR A 72 25.17 -6.37 -2.17
N PRO A 73 25.48 -7.47 -2.88
CA PRO A 73 25.17 -7.57 -4.31
C PRO A 73 23.66 -7.56 -4.61
N ILE A 74 22.88 -8.26 -3.79
CA ILE A 74 21.44 -8.42 -3.94
C ILE A 74 20.83 -8.53 -2.54
N ILE A 75 19.72 -7.82 -2.31
CA ILE A 75 18.87 -7.99 -1.14
C ILE A 75 17.63 -8.73 -1.60
N TYR A 76 17.35 -9.88 -0.99
CA TYR A 76 16.17 -10.66 -1.26
C TYR A 76 15.11 -10.40 -0.22
N PHE A 77 13.85 -10.48 -0.63
CA PHE A 77 12.67 -10.51 0.21
C PHE A 77 11.88 -11.77 -0.12
N THR A 78 11.63 -12.62 0.87
CA THR A 78 10.79 -13.80 0.71
C THR A 78 9.52 -13.69 1.55
N TRP A 79 8.44 -14.27 1.04
CA TRP A 79 7.20 -14.45 1.78
C TRP A 79 6.56 -15.81 1.45
N GLN A 80 5.85 -16.33 2.45
CA GLN A 80 5.04 -17.53 2.34
C GLN A 80 3.62 -17.21 2.82
N PRO A 81 2.60 -17.25 1.94
CA PRO A 81 1.21 -17.12 2.34
C PRO A 81 0.73 -18.29 3.22
N ARG A 82 -0.25 -18.05 4.09
CA ARG A 82 -0.90 -19.09 4.92
C ARG A 82 -1.97 -19.88 4.17
N SER A 83 -2.61 -19.29 3.16
CA SER A 83 -3.70 -19.91 2.41
C SER A 83 -3.42 -19.95 0.91
N LEU A 84 -4.00 -20.96 0.25
CA LEU A 84 -3.90 -21.13 -1.20
C LEU A 84 -4.58 -19.98 -1.97
N ASP A 85 -5.62 -19.37 -1.39
CA ASP A 85 -6.31 -18.23 -2.00
C ASP A 85 -5.39 -17.01 -2.17
N VAL A 86 -4.39 -16.89 -1.30
CA VAL A 86 -3.38 -15.83 -1.34
C VAL A 86 -2.19 -16.23 -2.21
N CYS A 87 -1.92 -17.54 -2.35
CA CYS A 87 -0.81 -18.07 -3.15
C CYS A 87 -0.93 -17.73 -4.65
N CYS A 88 -2.14 -17.76 -5.20
CA CYS A 88 -2.38 -17.52 -6.63
C CYS A 88 -2.89 -16.10 -6.93
N ALA A 89 -2.91 -15.22 -5.93
CA ALA A 89 -3.34 -13.85 -6.16
C ALA A 89 -2.23 -13.05 -6.86
N ALA A 90 -2.62 -12.03 -7.63
CA ALA A 90 -1.67 -11.05 -8.14
C ALA A 90 -0.99 -10.35 -6.96
N THR A 91 0.35 -10.33 -6.96
CA THR A 91 1.14 -9.69 -5.92
C THR A 91 1.99 -8.58 -6.49
N LEU A 92 2.12 -7.50 -5.73
CA LEU A 92 3.00 -6.38 -6.03
C LEU A 92 3.97 -6.20 -4.86
N VAL A 93 5.26 -6.23 -5.15
CA VAL A 93 6.31 -5.92 -4.18
C VAL A 93 6.86 -4.54 -4.51
N ILE A 94 6.93 -3.66 -3.52
CA ILE A 94 7.47 -2.30 -3.67
C ILE A 94 8.61 -2.10 -2.68
N TRP A 95 9.75 -1.62 -3.18
CA TRP A 95 10.93 -1.26 -2.40
C TRP A 95 10.98 0.25 -2.22
N TYR A 96 11.37 0.68 -1.03
CA TYR A 96 11.48 2.08 -0.66
C TYR A 96 12.86 2.40 -0.06
N PHE A 97 13.33 3.62 -0.28
CA PHE A 97 14.47 4.23 0.40
C PHE A 97 14.04 5.58 0.99
N GLU A 98 14.22 5.76 2.30
CA GLU A 98 13.80 6.97 3.03
C GLU A 98 12.35 7.41 2.73
N GLY A 99 11.46 6.44 2.48
CA GLY A 99 10.04 6.65 2.18
C GLY A 99 9.69 6.80 0.70
N GLU A 100 10.68 6.93 -0.18
CA GLU A 100 10.49 7.07 -1.63
C GLU A 100 10.56 5.71 -2.32
N GLU A 101 9.65 5.43 -3.25
CA GLU A 101 9.68 4.20 -4.06
C GLU A 101 10.92 4.19 -4.97
N ILE A 102 11.70 3.11 -4.91
CA ILE A 102 12.91 2.94 -5.74
C ILE A 102 12.78 1.83 -6.78
N GLN A 103 11.89 0.85 -6.54
CA GLN A 103 11.65 -0.27 -7.45
C GLN A 103 10.33 -0.96 -7.09
N HIS A 104 9.64 -1.52 -8.08
CA HIS A 104 8.55 -2.45 -7.84
C HIS A 104 8.62 -3.67 -8.77
N LEU A 105 8.00 -4.76 -8.33
CA LEU A 105 7.85 -6.00 -9.07
C LEU A 105 6.40 -6.47 -8.99
N SER A 106 5.76 -6.66 -10.15
CA SER A 106 4.44 -7.27 -10.24
C SER A 106 4.58 -8.74 -10.65
N LEU A 107 3.99 -9.63 -9.85
CA LEU A 107 3.94 -11.06 -10.12
C LEU A 107 2.47 -11.45 -10.33
N MET A 108 2.18 -12.00 -11.52
CA MET A 108 0.87 -12.58 -11.82
C MET A 108 0.99 -14.10 -11.71
N ASP A 109 0.08 -14.72 -10.95
CA ASP A 109 -0.07 -16.18 -10.82
C ASP A 109 1.24 -16.94 -10.57
N SER A 110 1.67 -16.99 -9.31
CA SER A 110 2.76 -17.88 -8.91
C SER A 110 2.23 -19.27 -8.58
N SER A 111 2.78 -20.29 -9.25
CA SER A 111 2.48 -21.71 -9.00
C SER A 111 3.14 -22.25 -7.72
N THR A 112 3.99 -21.45 -7.06
CA THR A 112 4.69 -21.81 -5.81
C THR A 112 4.12 -21.03 -4.64
N CYS A 113 4.05 -21.66 -3.45
CA CYS A 113 3.61 -21.01 -2.20
C CYS A 113 4.72 -20.27 -1.46
N VAL A 114 5.95 -20.33 -1.95
CA VAL A 114 7.07 -19.52 -1.46
C VAL A 114 7.52 -18.67 -2.63
N HIS A 115 7.63 -17.38 -2.39
CA HIS A 115 8.00 -16.40 -3.39
C HIS A 115 9.21 -15.61 -2.91
N THR A 116 9.96 -15.10 -3.86
CA THR A 116 11.12 -14.25 -3.60
C THR A 116 11.11 -13.11 -4.61
N ALA A 117 11.29 -11.90 -4.10
CA ALA A 117 11.64 -10.72 -4.88
C ALA A 117 13.07 -10.31 -4.53
N SER A 118 13.73 -9.61 -5.44
CA SER A 118 15.11 -9.16 -5.26
C SER A 118 15.24 -7.69 -5.59
N LEU A 119 16.07 -7.01 -4.83
CA LEU A 119 16.58 -5.68 -5.10
C LEU A 119 18.07 -5.81 -5.40
N GLU A 120 18.44 -5.60 -6.67
CA GLU A 120 19.85 -5.65 -7.10
C GLU A 120 20.57 -4.36 -6.71
N LYS A 121 21.86 -4.49 -6.39
CA LYS A 121 22.71 -3.35 -6.08
C LYS A 121 22.80 -2.39 -7.28
N PRO A 122 22.47 -1.10 -7.10
CA PRO A 122 22.69 -0.08 -8.14
C PRO A 122 24.17 0.08 -8.50
N GLU A 123 24.43 0.69 -9.66
CA GLU A 123 25.78 1.17 -9.99
C GLU A 123 26.23 2.20 -8.95
N GLY A 124 27.35 1.95 -8.28
CA GLY A 124 27.85 2.78 -7.17
C GLY A 124 27.50 2.26 -5.77
N GLY A 125 26.66 1.21 -5.67
CA GLY A 125 26.25 0.63 -4.40
C GLY A 125 24.88 1.10 -3.93
N PHE A 126 24.40 0.51 -2.84
CA PHE A 126 23.24 1.03 -2.14
C PHE A 126 23.61 2.30 -1.36
N GLU A 127 22.72 3.28 -1.34
CA GLU A 127 22.83 4.41 -0.43
C GLU A 127 22.67 3.92 1.03
N ALA A 128 23.44 4.49 1.97
CA ALA A 128 23.29 4.14 3.37
C ALA A 128 22.05 4.81 3.95
N GLY A 129 21.20 4.07 4.65
CA GLY A 129 19.96 4.60 5.24
C GLY A 129 18.90 3.55 5.49
N ASN A 130 17.67 4.03 5.67
CA ASN A 130 16.49 3.22 5.96
C ASN A 130 15.81 2.79 4.67
N TYR A 131 15.57 1.49 4.56
CA TYR A 131 14.86 0.89 3.45
C TYR A 131 13.64 0.15 3.94
N GLN A 132 12.68 -0.03 3.03
CA GLN A 132 11.48 -0.80 3.31
C GLN A 132 11.13 -1.68 2.11
N VAL A 133 10.52 -2.82 2.38
CA VAL A 133 9.84 -3.63 1.37
C VAL A 133 8.41 -3.87 1.79
N ALA A 134 7.47 -3.56 0.90
CA ALA A 134 6.04 -3.76 1.12
C ALA A 134 5.50 -4.80 0.15
N LEU A 135 4.68 -5.72 0.67
CA LEU A 135 3.95 -6.70 -0.12
C LEU A 135 2.48 -6.29 -0.19
N TYR A 136 2.00 -6.14 -1.42
CA TYR A 136 0.59 -5.98 -1.75
C TYR A 136 0.09 -7.25 -2.42
N ILE A 137 -1.14 -7.65 -2.07
CA ILE A 137 -1.83 -8.77 -2.72
C ILE A 137 -3.21 -8.24 -3.12
N GLY A 138 -3.46 -8.19 -4.43
CA GLY A 138 -4.52 -7.33 -4.97
C GLY A 138 -4.22 -5.86 -4.67
N ILE A 139 -5.18 -5.15 -4.08
CA ILE A 139 -5.08 -3.71 -3.72
C ILE A 139 -4.65 -3.45 -2.28
N SER A 140 -4.38 -4.52 -1.54
CA SER A 140 -4.27 -4.50 -0.09
C SER A 140 -2.81 -4.68 0.32
N GLU A 141 -2.27 -3.81 1.20
CA GLU A 141 -0.95 -3.99 1.81
C GLU A 141 -1.02 -5.08 2.89
N TYR A 142 -0.25 -6.15 2.75
CA TYR A 142 -0.28 -7.28 3.69
C TYR A 142 0.85 -7.21 4.71
N LEU A 143 2.00 -6.67 4.32
CA LEU A 143 3.12 -6.48 5.21
C LEU A 143 4.05 -5.39 4.69
N ARG A 144 4.80 -4.83 5.62
CA ARG A 144 5.94 -3.95 5.38
C ARG A 144 7.06 -4.35 6.33
N LEU A 145 8.26 -4.54 5.79
CA LEU A 145 9.46 -4.81 6.58
C LEU A 145 10.43 -3.65 6.43
N ASP A 146 10.96 -3.18 7.55
CA ASP A 146 12.05 -2.22 7.59
C ASP A 146 13.39 -2.96 7.62
N PHE A 147 14.37 -2.45 6.89
CA PHE A 147 15.77 -2.87 6.97
C PHE A 147 16.71 -1.68 6.78
N MET A 148 18.00 -1.87 7.06
CA MET A 148 18.99 -0.81 7.02
C MET A 148 20.18 -1.19 6.14
N VAL A 149 20.68 -0.22 5.39
CA VAL A 149 21.98 -0.33 4.68
C VAL A 149 22.99 0.56 5.39
N LYS A 150 24.19 0.03 5.69
CA LYS A 150 25.29 0.73 6.37
C LYS A 150 26.62 0.61 5.66
#